data_AF-A0A962LQR1-F1
#
_entry.id   AF-A0A962LQR1-F1
#
_cell.length_a   1.000
_cell.length_b   1.000
_cell.length_c   1.000
_cell.angle_alpha   90.00
_cell.angle_beta   90.00
_cell.angle_gamma   90.00
#
_symmetry.space_group_name_H-M   'P 1'
#
loop_
_entity.id
_entity.type
_entity.pdbx_description
1 polymer ?
#
loop_
_entity_poly.entity_id
_entity_poly.type
_entity_poly.pdbx_seq_one_letter_code
_entity_poly.pdbx_strand_id
1 'polypeptide(L)'
;MDVEQYMTELGRSARAASRRVAASSTAARNKALLATRDALDGARSRLAAANAEDLERGAVAGLAAPLMDRLELTPGRIDAMLEGLRQVASLPDPVGAISDMNTMPSGIQVGRMRVPLGVVGIIYESRPNVTVEAASLCLKSGNATILRGGSEALASNCAIAACLVEGLLAADLPATAVQVVNTADRAAVGHLITMPEYVDVIVPRGGKGLIERI
;
A
#
# COMPACT_ATOMS: atom_id res chain seq x y z
N MET A 1 7.98 22.82 -0.62
CA MET A 1 7.49 22.20 0.64
C MET A 1 8.64 21.37 1.16
N ASP A 2 8.99 21.53 2.44
CA ASP A 2 10.03 20.72 3.06
C ASP A 2 9.58 19.25 3.19
N VAL A 3 10.50 18.30 3.15
CA VAL A 3 10.20 16.86 3.23
C VAL A 3 9.51 16.52 4.55
N GLU A 4 9.90 17.19 5.65
CA GLU A 4 9.26 17.01 6.95
C GLU A 4 7.77 17.41 6.92
N GLN A 5 7.45 18.58 6.35
CA GLN A 5 6.07 19.06 6.20
C GLN A 5 5.25 18.12 5.33
N TYR A 6 5.80 17.70 4.19
CA TYR A 6 5.18 16.75 3.28
C TYR A 6 4.85 15.42 3.98
N MET A 7 5.81 14.84 4.70
CA MET A 7 5.61 13.58 5.41
C MET A 7 4.58 13.72 6.54
N THR A 8 4.55 14.86 7.24
CA THR A 8 3.55 15.18 8.27
C THR A 8 2.14 15.24 7.71
N GLU A 9 1.94 15.91 6.57
CA GLU A 9 0.64 15.96 5.90
C GLU A 9 0.18 14.58 5.42
N LEU A 10 1.12 13.78 4.91
CA LEU A 10 0.87 12.42 4.46
C LEU A 10 0.43 11.52 5.63
N GLY A 11 1.10 11.63 6.78
CA GLY A 11 0.75 10.94 8.02
C GLY A 11 -0.63 11.33 8.56
N ARG A 12 -0.93 12.63 8.65
CA ARG A 12 -2.25 13.14 9.08
C ARG A 12 -3.37 12.63 8.17
N SER A 13 -3.14 12.67 6.86
CA SER A 13 -4.10 12.20 5.86
C SER A 13 -4.34 10.70 5.97
N ALA A 14 -3.29 9.90 6.19
CA ALA A 14 -3.41 8.46 6.40
C ALA A 14 -4.19 8.15 7.68
N ARG A 15 -3.93 8.87 8.77
CA ARG A 15 -4.63 8.70 10.06
C ARG A 15 -6.11 9.07 9.97
N ALA A 16 -6.46 10.10 9.21
CA ALA A 16 -7.85 10.44 8.94
C ALA A 16 -8.54 9.36 8.08
N ALA A 17 -7.85 8.87 7.04
CA ALA A 17 -8.37 7.85 6.16
C ALA A 17 -8.56 6.50 6.87
N SER A 18 -7.64 6.10 7.77
CA SER A 18 -7.71 4.81 8.46
C SER A 18 -9.02 4.63 9.23
N ARG A 19 -9.55 5.70 9.83
CA ARG A 19 -10.85 5.68 10.51
C ARG A 19 -12.00 5.33 9.57
N ARG A 20 -11.98 5.91 8.35
CA ARG A 20 -13.00 5.63 7.33
C ARG A 20 -12.87 4.22 6.76
N VAL A 21 -11.64 3.74 6.55
CA VAL A 21 -11.38 2.38 6.04
C VAL A 21 -11.71 1.30 7.07
N ALA A 22 -11.41 1.55 8.36
CA ALA A 22 -11.78 0.63 9.43
C ALA A 22 -13.30 0.48 9.57
N ALA A 23 -14.05 1.58 9.39
CA ALA A 23 -15.51 1.60 9.44
C ALA A 23 -16.20 1.11 8.16
N SER A 24 -15.47 0.93 7.05
CA SER A 24 -16.09 0.52 5.78
C SER A 24 -16.56 -0.93 5.82
N SER A 25 -17.53 -1.27 4.97
CA SER A 25 -17.96 -2.66 4.80
C SER A 25 -16.95 -3.48 4.00
N THR A 26 -16.98 -4.81 4.17
CA THR A 26 -16.26 -5.75 3.31
C THR A 26 -16.54 -5.51 1.83
N ALA A 27 -17.81 -5.25 1.49
CA ALA A 27 -18.24 -5.02 0.12
C ALA A 27 -17.58 -3.76 -0.48
N ALA A 28 -17.46 -2.67 0.30
CA ALA A 28 -16.79 -1.45 -0.16
C ALA A 28 -15.30 -1.69 -0.41
N ARG A 29 -14.59 -2.35 0.52
CA ARG A 29 -13.17 -2.71 0.35
C ARG A 29 -12.96 -3.61 -0.86
N ASN A 30 -13.78 -4.65 -1.02
CA ASN A 30 -13.72 -5.54 -2.16
C ASN A 30 -14.02 -4.83 -3.49
N LYS A 31 -14.99 -3.91 -3.50
CA LYS A 31 -15.27 -3.06 -4.67
C LYS A 31 -14.05 -2.22 -5.05
N ALA A 32 -13.36 -1.63 -4.07
CA ALA A 32 -12.16 -0.85 -4.34
C ALA A 32 -11.04 -1.69 -4.96
N LEU A 33 -10.83 -2.93 -4.47
CA LEU A 33 -9.84 -3.85 -5.02
C LEU A 33 -10.15 -4.24 -6.47
N LEU A 34 -11.41 -4.57 -6.76
CA LEU A 34 -11.84 -4.93 -8.11
C LEU A 34 -11.84 -3.74 -9.07
N ALA A 35 -12.21 -2.55 -8.60
CA ALA A 35 -12.11 -1.33 -9.40
C ALA A 35 -10.65 -0.93 -9.67
N THR A 36 -9.74 -1.14 -8.71
CA THR A 36 -8.29 -0.97 -8.91
C THR A 36 -7.79 -1.93 -10.00
N ARG A 37 -8.26 -3.18 -10.00
CA ARG A 37 -7.91 -4.16 -11.04
C ARG A 37 -8.31 -3.64 -12.41
N ASP A 38 -9.54 -3.17 -12.56
CA ASP A 38 -10.04 -2.65 -13.85
C ASP A 38 -9.28 -1.40 -14.30
N ALA A 39 -8.94 -0.52 -13.36
CA ALA A 39 -8.10 0.66 -13.63
C ALA A 39 -6.68 0.26 -14.09
N LEU A 40 -6.06 -0.74 -13.45
CA LEU A 40 -4.75 -1.25 -13.86
C LEU A 40 -4.79 -1.90 -15.25
N ASP A 41 -5.84 -2.68 -15.53
CA ASP A 41 -6.02 -3.34 -16.82
C ASP A 41 -6.21 -2.32 -17.96
N GLY A 42 -7.03 -1.29 -17.73
CA GLY A 42 -7.21 -0.17 -18.67
C GLY A 42 -5.97 0.72 -18.81
N ALA A 43 -5.09 0.76 -17.81
CA ALA A 43 -3.90 1.60 -17.78
C ALA A 43 -2.61 0.88 -18.22
N ARG A 44 -2.68 -0.33 -18.80
CA ARG A 44 -1.49 -1.12 -19.19
C ARG A 44 -0.45 -0.35 -20.00
N SER A 45 -0.88 0.44 -20.99
CA SER A 45 0.02 1.25 -21.81
C SER A 45 0.73 2.33 -20.99
N ARG A 46 0.01 3.00 -20.09
CA ARG A 46 0.54 4.01 -19.16
C ARG A 46 1.52 3.38 -18.16
N LEU A 47 1.22 2.19 -17.64
CA LEU A 47 2.11 1.44 -16.75
C LEU A 47 3.41 1.04 -17.47
N ALA A 48 3.31 0.53 -18.70
CA ALA A 48 4.46 0.15 -19.49
C ALA A 48 5.34 1.36 -19.84
N ALA A 49 4.74 2.49 -20.20
CA ALA A 49 5.48 3.73 -20.48
C ALA A 49 6.23 4.24 -19.22
N ALA A 50 5.55 4.30 -18.08
CA ALA A 50 6.17 4.70 -16.81
C ALA A 50 7.31 3.76 -16.39
N ASN A 51 7.15 2.46 -16.64
CA ASN A 51 8.20 1.49 -16.36
C ASN A 51 9.39 1.58 -17.30
N ALA A 52 9.16 1.90 -18.58
CA ALA A 52 10.24 2.13 -19.53
C ALA A 52 11.14 3.31 -19.08
N GLU A 53 10.55 4.39 -18.56
CA GLU A 53 11.31 5.50 -17.97
C GLU A 53 12.14 5.09 -16.74
N ASP A 54 11.56 4.27 -15.86
CA ASP A 54 12.26 3.72 -14.70
C ASP A 54 13.43 2.83 -15.12
N LEU A 55 13.23 1.95 -16.11
CA LEU A 55 14.26 1.07 -16.65
C LEU A 55 15.39 1.86 -17.32
N GLU A 56 15.06 2.89 -18.09
CA GLU A 56 16.07 3.77 -18.70
C GLU A 56 16.89 4.48 -17.62
N ARG A 57 16.24 5.07 -16.61
CA ARG A 57 16.93 5.67 -15.46
C ARG A 57 17.80 4.66 -14.71
N GLY A 58 17.31 3.45 -14.50
CA GLY A 58 18.04 2.36 -13.85
C GLY A 58 19.29 1.96 -14.64
N ALA A 59 19.17 1.85 -15.96
CA ALA A 59 20.30 1.53 -16.84
C ALA A 59 21.36 2.64 -16.82
N VAL A 60 20.96 3.91 -16.93
CA VAL A 60 21.86 5.07 -16.86
C VAL A 60 22.55 5.16 -15.50
N ALA A 61 21.85 4.83 -14.42
CA ALA A 61 22.40 4.82 -13.06
C ALA A 61 23.30 3.60 -12.76
N GLY A 62 23.47 2.67 -13.71
CA GLY A 62 24.28 1.47 -13.52
C GLY A 62 23.68 0.46 -12.55
N LEU A 63 22.34 0.38 -12.48
CA LEU A 63 21.64 -0.55 -11.59
C LEU A 63 21.98 -2.00 -11.96
N ALA A 64 22.29 -2.81 -10.96
CA ALA A 64 22.70 -4.20 -11.18
C ALA A 64 21.58 -5.01 -11.86
N ALA A 65 21.96 -5.97 -12.72
CA ALA A 65 21.01 -6.78 -13.49
C ALA A 65 19.87 -7.43 -12.67
N PRO A 66 20.10 -7.97 -11.44
CA PRO A 66 19.01 -8.52 -10.64
C PRO A 66 18.00 -7.49 -10.13
N LEU A 67 18.40 -6.21 -10.01
CA LEU A 67 17.52 -5.12 -9.62
C LEU A 67 16.75 -4.57 -10.84
N MET A 68 17.40 -4.52 -12.01
CA MET A 68 16.74 -4.24 -13.28
C MET A 68 15.64 -5.26 -13.59
N ASP A 69 15.92 -6.56 -13.43
CA ASP A 69 14.92 -7.60 -13.59
C ASP A 69 13.75 -7.40 -12.62
N ARG A 70 13.99 -7.06 -11.35
CA ARG A 70 12.90 -6.81 -10.37
C ARG A 70 12.08 -5.56 -10.70
N LEU A 71 12.71 -4.56 -11.31
CA LEU A 71 12.09 -3.29 -11.67
C LEU A 71 11.14 -3.43 -12.85
N GLU A 72 11.42 -4.34 -13.78
CA GLU A 72 10.65 -4.51 -15.02
C GLU A 72 9.17 -4.89 -14.77
N LEU A 73 8.24 -4.24 -15.47
CA LEU A 73 6.82 -4.57 -15.49
C LEU A 73 6.45 -5.16 -16.84
N THR A 74 6.64 -6.47 -16.97
CA THR A 74 6.18 -7.23 -18.13
C THR A 74 4.66 -7.39 -18.13
N PRO A 75 4.01 -7.66 -19.29
CA PRO A 75 2.59 -7.95 -19.34
C PRO A 75 2.15 -9.05 -18.36
N GLY A 76 2.93 -10.13 -18.24
CA GLY A 76 2.64 -11.21 -17.30
C GLY A 76 2.75 -10.80 -15.83
N ARG A 77 3.63 -9.84 -15.48
CA ARG A 77 3.68 -9.27 -14.12
C ARG A 77 2.46 -8.39 -13.85
N ILE A 78 1.96 -7.67 -14.84
CA ILE A 78 0.69 -6.94 -14.72
C ILE A 78 -0.45 -7.92 -14.51
N ASP A 79 -0.54 -8.99 -15.30
CA ASP A 79 -1.57 -10.03 -15.13
C ASP A 79 -1.55 -10.65 -13.73
N ALA A 80 -0.35 -10.91 -13.19
CA ALA A 80 -0.20 -11.38 -11.81
C ALA A 80 -0.71 -10.37 -10.77
N MET A 81 -0.48 -9.06 -10.97
CA MET A 81 -1.05 -8.03 -10.09
C MET A 81 -2.59 -8.01 -10.15
N LEU A 82 -3.17 -8.15 -11.34
CA LEU A 82 -4.63 -8.19 -11.52
C LEU A 82 -5.25 -9.40 -10.83
N GLU A 83 -4.64 -10.57 -10.99
CA GLU A 83 -5.08 -11.79 -10.32
C GLU A 83 -4.89 -11.69 -8.80
N GLY A 84 -3.79 -11.12 -8.32
CA GLY A 84 -3.56 -10.87 -6.90
C GLY A 84 -4.67 -10.03 -6.27
N LEU A 85 -5.13 -8.97 -6.94
CA LEU A 85 -6.27 -8.16 -6.47
C LEU A 85 -7.56 -8.97 -6.36
N ARG A 86 -7.84 -9.83 -7.35
CA ARG A 86 -9.01 -10.73 -7.34
C ARG A 86 -8.93 -11.74 -6.19
N GLN A 87 -7.75 -12.31 -5.96
CA GLN A 87 -7.52 -13.25 -4.86
C GLN A 87 -7.70 -12.57 -3.50
N VAL A 88 -7.12 -11.39 -3.29
CA VAL A 88 -7.28 -10.67 -2.02
C VAL A 88 -8.73 -10.27 -1.77
N ALA A 89 -9.48 -9.89 -2.82
CA ALA A 89 -10.90 -9.58 -2.70
C ALA A 89 -11.73 -10.82 -2.28
N SER A 90 -11.35 -12.03 -2.69
CA SER A 90 -12.05 -13.27 -2.35
C SER A 90 -11.73 -13.80 -0.95
N LEU A 91 -10.65 -13.33 -0.31
CA LEU A 91 -10.32 -13.73 1.06
C LEU A 91 -11.43 -13.35 2.04
N PRO A 92 -11.64 -14.13 3.12
CA PRO A 92 -12.50 -13.74 4.22
C PRO A 92 -12.07 -12.39 4.81
N ASP A 93 -13.04 -11.58 5.24
CA ASP A 93 -12.74 -10.33 5.93
C ASP A 93 -12.30 -10.61 7.37
N PRO A 94 -11.09 -10.21 7.79
CA PRO A 94 -10.66 -10.39 9.17
C PRO A 94 -11.31 -9.36 10.12
N VAL A 95 -11.80 -8.23 9.63
CA VAL A 95 -12.22 -7.10 10.47
C VAL A 95 -13.59 -7.37 11.11
N GLY A 96 -13.67 -7.16 12.42
CA GLY A 96 -14.91 -7.32 13.19
C GLY A 96 -15.19 -8.75 13.65
N ALA A 97 -14.33 -9.73 13.33
CA ALA A 97 -14.47 -11.09 13.82
C ALA A 97 -14.37 -11.14 15.35
N ILE A 98 -15.34 -11.78 16.00
CA ILE A 98 -15.41 -11.94 17.47
C ILE A 98 -15.02 -13.37 17.85
N SER A 99 -14.13 -13.51 18.83
CA SER A 99 -13.76 -14.78 19.45
C SER A 99 -13.85 -14.69 20.99
N ASP A 100 -13.72 -15.84 21.66
CA ASP A 100 -13.60 -15.93 23.12
C ASP A 100 -14.76 -15.27 23.91
N MET A 101 -15.99 -15.32 23.39
CA MET A 101 -17.17 -14.73 24.04
C MET A 101 -17.61 -15.54 25.26
N ASN A 102 -17.55 -14.94 26.45
CA ASN A 102 -17.89 -15.56 27.72
C ASN A 102 -18.82 -14.68 28.55
N THR A 103 -19.76 -15.28 29.28
CA THR A 103 -20.62 -14.58 30.25
C THR A 103 -19.97 -14.66 31.63
N MET A 104 -19.80 -13.52 32.29
CA MET A 104 -19.17 -13.41 33.61
C MET A 104 -20.17 -13.55 34.75
N PRO A 105 -19.73 -13.88 35.99
CA PRO A 105 -20.61 -13.94 37.16
C PRO A 105 -21.37 -12.63 37.44
N SER A 106 -20.86 -11.49 36.99
CA SER A 106 -21.53 -10.19 37.08
C SER A 106 -22.66 -9.99 36.05
N GLY A 107 -22.83 -10.90 35.08
CA GLY A 107 -23.81 -10.80 34.00
C GLY A 107 -23.31 -10.11 32.73
N ILE A 108 -22.10 -9.56 32.72
CA ILE A 108 -21.51 -8.95 31.51
C ILE A 108 -21.01 -10.03 30.53
N GLN A 109 -21.09 -9.74 29.23
CA GLN A 109 -20.48 -10.55 28.18
C GLN A 109 -19.13 -9.95 27.77
N VAL A 110 -18.09 -10.77 27.76
CA VAL A 110 -16.73 -10.37 27.40
C VAL A 110 -16.25 -11.22 26.25
N GLY A 111 -15.75 -10.58 25.19
CA GLY A 111 -15.15 -11.25 24.04
C GLY A 111 -14.01 -10.42 23.46
N ARG A 112 -13.32 -10.97 22.47
CA ARG A 112 -12.25 -10.28 21.72
C ARG A 112 -12.71 -10.02 20.30
N MET A 113 -12.60 -8.78 19.86
CA MET A 113 -12.89 -8.39 18.48
C MET A 113 -11.60 -8.08 17.74
N ARG A 114 -11.45 -8.62 16.53
CA ARG A 114 -10.35 -8.27 15.63
C ARG A 114 -10.61 -6.90 14.99
N VAL A 115 -9.68 -5.97 15.17
CA VAL A 115 -9.72 -4.63 14.59
C VAL A 115 -8.46 -4.37 13.75
N PRO A 116 -8.50 -3.44 12.77
CA PRO A 116 -7.30 -3.04 12.05
C PRO A 116 -6.27 -2.41 12.98
N LEU A 117 -5.00 -2.40 12.58
CA LEU A 117 -3.94 -1.71 13.30
C LEU A 117 -4.12 -0.19 13.21
N GLY A 118 -4.49 0.30 12.02
CA GLY A 118 -4.67 1.72 11.72
C GLY A 118 -3.97 2.09 10.42
N VAL A 119 -2.73 2.54 10.52
CA VAL A 119 -1.88 2.96 9.39
C VAL A 119 -0.65 2.07 9.33
N VAL A 120 -0.43 1.47 8.16
CA VAL A 120 0.73 0.62 7.87
C VAL A 120 1.68 1.37 6.94
N GLY A 121 2.92 1.59 7.38
CA GLY A 121 3.99 2.10 6.52
C GLY A 121 4.75 0.93 5.89
N ILE A 122 4.90 0.93 4.57
CA ILE A 122 5.57 -0.17 3.85
C ILE A 122 6.72 0.41 3.07
N ILE A 123 7.91 -0.09 3.37
CA ILE A 123 9.15 0.37 2.75
C ILE A 123 9.72 -0.78 1.94
N TYR A 124 9.83 -0.60 0.63
CA TYR A 124 10.27 -1.65 -0.30
C TYR A 124 11.25 -1.12 -1.35
N GLU A 125 11.95 -2.04 -2.01
CA GLU A 125 12.98 -1.75 -3.02
C GLU A 125 12.40 -1.69 -4.45
N SER A 126 13.23 -1.98 -5.47
CA SER A 126 12.97 -1.91 -6.92
C SER A 126 11.91 -2.92 -7.40
N ARG A 127 10.71 -2.93 -6.82
CA ARG A 127 9.63 -3.88 -7.13
C ARG A 127 8.28 -3.18 -7.24
N PRO A 128 7.91 -2.68 -8.44
CA PRO A 128 6.67 -1.94 -8.60
C PRO A 128 5.41 -2.75 -8.24
N ASN A 129 5.45 -4.08 -8.44
CA ASN A 129 4.34 -4.98 -8.10
C ASN A 129 3.99 -4.97 -6.60
N VAL A 130 4.99 -4.73 -5.73
CA VAL A 130 4.77 -4.66 -4.28
C VAL A 130 3.81 -3.52 -3.93
N THR A 131 3.76 -2.44 -4.71
CA THR A 131 2.80 -1.34 -4.53
C THR A 131 1.36 -1.84 -4.47
N VAL A 132 0.97 -2.69 -5.43
CA VAL A 132 -0.39 -3.24 -5.51
C VAL A 132 -0.61 -4.30 -4.45
N GLU A 133 0.32 -5.26 -4.33
CA GLU A 133 0.21 -6.38 -3.38
C GLU A 133 0.05 -5.87 -1.95
N ALA A 134 0.92 -4.94 -1.54
CA ALA A 134 0.97 -4.39 -0.20
C ALA A 134 -0.27 -3.53 0.10
N ALA A 135 -0.67 -2.66 -0.84
CA ALA A 135 -1.89 -1.85 -0.72
C ALA A 135 -3.13 -2.73 -0.59
N SER A 136 -3.24 -3.79 -1.40
CA SER A 136 -4.41 -4.65 -1.45
C SER A 136 -4.67 -5.36 -0.12
N LEU A 137 -3.62 -5.91 0.50
CA LEU A 137 -3.71 -6.60 1.79
C LEU A 137 -4.03 -5.63 2.93
N CYS A 138 -3.41 -4.45 2.94
CA CYS A 138 -3.71 -3.43 3.94
C CYS A 138 -5.15 -2.94 3.83
N LEU A 139 -5.61 -2.65 2.61
CA LEU A 139 -6.97 -2.22 2.36
C LEU A 139 -7.97 -3.30 2.81
N LYS A 140 -7.76 -4.55 2.39
CA LYS A 140 -8.62 -5.70 2.77
C LYS A 140 -8.73 -5.88 4.28
N SER A 141 -7.63 -5.67 5.00
CA SER A 141 -7.56 -5.77 6.46
C SER A 141 -8.00 -4.49 7.20
N GLY A 142 -8.56 -3.51 6.50
CA GLY A 142 -9.13 -2.31 7.09
C GLY A 142 -8.12 -1.23 7.49
N ASN A 143 -6.89 -1.29 6.96
CA ASN A 143 -5.82 -0.34 7.26
C ASN A 143 -5.66 0.70 6.14
N ALA A 144 -5.23 1.91 6.51
CA ALA A 144 -4.64 2.84 5.57
C ALA A 144 -3.16 2.50 5.35
N THR A 145 -2.57 2.94 4.25
CA THR A 145 -1.21 2.56 3.86
C THR A 145 -0.41 3.73 3.34
N ILE A 146 0.84 3.81 3.78
CA ILE A 146 1.87 4.69 3.24
C ILE A 146 2.94 3.82 2.61
N LEU A 147 3.13 3.97 1.30
CA LEU A 147 4.03 3.16 0.49
C LEU A 147 5.26 3.99 0.11
N ARG A 148 6.43 3.54 0.54
CA ARG A 148 7.72 4.10 0.11
C ARG A 148 8.47 3.02 -0.66
N GLY A 149 8.44 3.11 -1.99
CA GLY A 149 9.23 2.26 -2.87
C GLY A 149 10.65 2.76 -3.09
N GLY A 150 11.44 2.00 -3.85
CA GLY A 150 12.73 2.46 -4.36
C GLY A 150 12.60 3.70 -5.26
N SER A 151 13.59 4.58 -5.21
CA SER A 151 13.64 5.79 -6.06
C SER A 151 13.70 5.46 -7.55
N GLU A 152 14.26 4.30 -7.87
CA GLU A 152 14.39 3.72 -9.20
C GLU A 152 13.05 3.25 -9.80
N ALA A 153 12.01 3.08 -8.98
CA ALA A 153 10.68 2.63 -9.39
C ALA A 153 9.61 3.74 -9.29
N LEU A 154 10.03 4.99 -9.14
CA LEU A 154 9.14 6.10 -8.76
C LEU A 154 8.02 6.32 -9.80
N ALA A 155 8.32 6.28 -11.09
CA ALA A 155 7.30 6.51 -12.12
C ALA A 155 6.27 5.39 -12.15
N SER A 156 6.72 4.13 -12.10
CA SER A 156 5.87 2.94 -12.04
C SER A 156 4.98 2.98 -10.80
N ASN A 157 5.55 3.28 -9.63
CA ASN A 157 4.82 3.33 -8.36
C ASN A 157 3.75 4.43 -8.38
N CYS A 158 4.07 5.61 -8.92
CA CYS A 158 3.09 6.69 -9.07
C CYS A 158 2.00 6.35 -10.08
N ALA A 159 2.33 5.69 -11.20
CA ALA A 159 1.35 5.25 -12.18
C ALA A 159 0.37 4.22 -11.59
N ILE A 160 0.87 3.28 -10.79
CA ILE A 160 0.08 2.32 -10.02
C ILE A 160 -0.78 3.02 -8.95
N ALA A 161 -0.21 3.99 -8.23
CA ALA A 161 -0.91 4.75 -7.20
C ALA A 161 -2.14 5.47 -7.77
N ALA A 162 -2.04 6.02 -8.99
CA ALA A 162 -3.18 6.63 -9.66
C ALA A 162 -4.34 5.62 -9.86
N CYS A 163 -4.04 4.38 -10.28
CA CYS A 163 -5.06 3.34 -10.42
C CYS A 163 -5.67 2.92 -9.08
N LEU A 164 -4.87 2.88 -8.01
CA LEU A 164 -5.35 2.62 -6.65
C LEU A 164 -6.31 3.72 -6.18
N VAL A 165 -5.99 4.99 -6.45
CA VAL A 165 -6.86 6.13 -6.14
C VAL A 165 -8.18 6.05 -6.91
N GLU A 166 -8.14 5.73 -8.21
CA GLU A 166 -9.36 5.50 -9.01
C GLU A 166 -10.24 4.41 -8.40
N GLY A 167 -9.63 3.28 -7.99
CA GLY A 167 -10.34 2.18 -7.35
C GLY A 167 -10.97 2.56 -6.00
N LEU A 168 -10.24 3.31 -5.16
CA LEU A 168 -10.74 3.80 -3.88
C LEU A 168 -11.94 4.74 -4.06
N LEU A 169 -11.85 5.69 -4.98
CA LEU A 169 -12.91 6.65 -5.27
C LEU A 169 -14.16 5.96 -5.85
N ALA A 170 -13.99 4.97 -6.73
CA ALA A 170 -15.10 4.17 -7.25
C ALA A 170 -15.88 3.42 -6.16
N ALA A 171 -15.25 3.17 -5.00
CA ALA A 171 -15.85 2.53 -3.84
C ALA A 171 -16.23 3.50 -2.71
N ASP A 172 -16.19 4.81 -2.95
CA ASP A 172 -16.44 5.87 -1.96
C ASP A 172 -15.50 5.81 -0.74
N LEU A 173 -14.29 5.30 -0.94
CA LEU A 173 -13.22 5.31 0.06
C LEU A 173 -12.32 6.54 -0.16
N PRO A 174 -11.64 7.04 0.91
CA PRO A 174 -10.74 8.18 0.77
C PRO A 174 -9.60 7.86 -0.19
N ALA A 175 -9.29 8.76 -1.13
CA ALA A 175 -8.11 8.64 -1.98
C ALA A 175 -6.80 8.53 -1.18
N THR A 176 -6.77 9.11 0.02
CA THR A 176 -5.62 9.07 0.95
C THR A 176 -5.53 7.78 1.78
N ALA A 177 -6.43 6.81 1.56
CA ALA A 177 -6.34 5.49 2.19
C ALA A 177 -5.09 4.73 1.76
N VAL A 178 -4.62 4.95 0.52
CA VAL A 178 -3.35 4.43 0.03
C VAL A 178 -2.56 5.58 -0.57
N GLN A 179 -1.40 5.87 0.00
CA GLN A 179 -0.54 6.97 -0.43
C GLN A 179 0.84 6.45 -0.80
N VAL A 180 1.38 6.90 -1.93
CA VAL A 180 2.78 6.67 -2.30
C VAL A 180 3.58 7.92 -2.00
N VAL A 181 4.73 7.74 -1.34
CA VAL A 181 5.70 8.82 -1.09
C VAL A 181 6.30 9.23 -2.43
N ASN A 182 5.91 10.40 -2.95
CA ASN A 182 6.30 10.91 -4.25
C ASN A 182 7.55 11.80 -4.17
N THR A 183 8.61 11.28 -3.55
CA THR A 183 9.92 11.94 -3.51
C THR A 183 11.03 10.89 -3.50
N ALA A 184 12.13 11.19 -4.19
CA ALA A 184 13.33 10.36 -4.16
C ALA A 184 14.19 10.61 -2.90
N ASP A 185 13.85 11.61 -2.09
CA ASP A 185 14.61 11.97 -0.90
C ASP A 185 14.64 10.82 0.12
N ARG A 186 15.86 10.41 0.51
CA ARG A 186 16.09 9.36 1.48
C ARG A 186 15.69 9.76 2.90
N ALA A 187 15.57 11.06 3.19
CA ALA A 187 15.07 11.57 4.47
C ALA A 187 13.62 11.14 4.75
N ALA A 188 12.81 10.96 3.69
CA ALA A 188 11.42 10.52 3.84
C ALA A 188 11.29 9.17 4.57
N VAL A 189 12.26 8.26 4.41
CA VAL A 189 12.31 6.99 5.17
C VAL A 189 12.52 7.26 6.66
N GLY A 190 13.44 8.15 7.00
CA GLY A 190 13.73 8.52 8.39
C GLY A 190 12.52 9.13 9.07
N HIS A 191 11.79 10.01 8.38
CA HIS A 191 10.52 10.53 8.89
C HIS A 191 9.49 9.42 9.03
N LEU A 192 9.27 8.59 8.00
CA LEU A 192 8.21 7.57 8.02
C LEU A 192 8.33 6.60 9.21
N ILE A 193 9.55 6.18 9.57
CA ILE A 193 9.79 5.26 10.70
C ILE A 193 9.75 5.94 12.07
N THR A 194 9.80 7.28 12.13
CA THR A 194 9.82 8.07 13.38
C THR A 194 8.52 8.86 13.61
N MET A 195 7.41 8.46 13.00
CA MET A 195 6.09 9.11 13.12
C MET A 195 5.05 8.23 13.86
N PRO A 196 5.28 7.86 15.14
CA PRO A 196 4.38 6.98 15.89
C PRO A 196 2.99 7.60 16.14
N GLU A 197 2.86 8.93 15.98
CA GLU A 197 1.57 9.61 16.05
C GLU A 197 0.63 9.27 14.89
N TYR A 198 1.19 8.84 13.74
CA TYR A 198 0.41 8.54 12.53
C TYR A 198 0.55 7.10 12.06
N VAL A 199 1.71 6.47 12.22
CA VAL A 199 2.02 5.13 11.70
C VAL A 199 2.08 4.12 12.84
N ASP A 200 1.24 3.09 12.79
CA ASP A 200 1.12 2.09 13.86
C ASP A 200 2.11 0.93 13.68
N VAL A 201 2.53 0.64 12.44
CA VAL A 201 3.53 -0.40 12.15
C VAL A 201 4.28 -0.12 10.85
N ILE A 202 5.55 -0.52 10.80
CA ILE A 202 6.39 -0.51 9.61
C ILE A 202 6.62 -1.95 9.11
N VAL A 203 6.47 -2.17 7.81
CA VAL A 203 6.74 -3.43 7.14
C VAL A 203 7.86 -3.22 6.10
N PRO A 204 9.11 -3.57 6.42
CA PRO A 204 10.20 -3.52 5.45
C PRO A 204 10.18 -4.74 4.52
N ARG A 205 10.32 -4.51 3.21
CA ARG A 205 10.45 -5.55 2.18
C ARG A 205 11.63 -5.25 1.25
N GLY A 206 12.80 -5.74 1.63
CA GLY A 206 14.03 -5.56 0.86
C GLY A 206 15.17 -6.46 1.36
N GLY A 207 16.39 -6.12 0.96
CA GLY A 207 17.60 -6.81 1.41
C GLY A 207 17.93 -6.53 2.88
N LYS A 208 18.93 -7.26 3.40
CA LYS A 208 19.40 -7.12 4.79
C LYS A 208 19.73 -5.67 5.16
N GLY A 209 20.39 -4.93 4.27
CA GLY A 209 20.77 -3.54 4.54
C GLY A 209 19.59 -2.58 4.70
N LEU A 210 18.44 -2.85 4.07
CA LEU A 210 17.22 -2.07 4.33
C LEU A 210 16.65 -2.40 5.71
N ILE A 211 16.65 -3.70 6.06
CA ILE A 211 16.13 -4.18 7.34
C ILE A 211 16.99 -3.70 8.50
N GLU A 212 18.31 -3.68 8.37
CA GLU A 212 19.24 -3.18 9.40
C GLU A 212 19.13 -1.67 9.63
N ARG A 213 18.61 -0.92 8.63
CA ARG A 213 18.43 0.53 8.71
C ARG A 213 17.12 0.93 9.41
N ILE A 214 16.13 0.05 9.47
CA ILE A 214 14.77 0.30 9.99
C ILE A 214 14.65 -0.33 11.37
#